data_AF-D6QYX5-F1
#
_entry.id   AF-D6QYX5-F1
#
_cell.length_a   1.000
_cell.length_b   1.000
_cell.length_c   1.000
_cell.angle_alpha   90.00
_cell.angle_beta   90.00
_cell.angle_gamma   90.00
#
_symmetry.space_group_name_H-M   'P 1'
#
loop_
_entity.id
_entity.type
_entity.pdbx_description
1 polymer ?
#
loop_
_entity_poly.entity_id
_entity_poly.type
_entity_poly.pdbx_seq_one_letter_code
_entity_poly.pdbx_strand_id
1 'polypeptide(L)'
;SKWKNIEISDDEDDTHPNIDTPSLFRWRHQARVERMEEMDKEKEEMKKKRQSIQARLLDVKERIGKKDGDEAALKKELEKIENEGKELDRIENDILKKEKKTPWNVDTISKPGFEKTVINKKAGRKPDENLSEEEREQRMKQFVKENEKLCKQYGMLRKYDDSKRFLQEHLQLVCDETANYLVIWSINLEMEEKHELMAHVAHQCICMQYILELAKQLDVDPRACVSSFFSKIQSCLPEYRQQFESEIKGFKERIQKRAQEKIAEAVAQAEEEDRQERMGPGGLDPADVFESLP
;
A
#
# COMPACT_ATOMS: atom_id res chain seq x y z
N SER A 1 -4.42 -5.59 43.01
CA SER A 1 -4.27 -5.67 41.53
C SER A 1 -3.23 -4.65 41.13
N LYS A 2 -2.34 -5.01 40.19
CA LYS A 2 -1.17 -4.21 39.77
C LYS A 2 -1.55 -2.95 38.97
N TRP A 3 -2.70 -2.97 38.31
CA TRP A 3 -3.18 -1.91 37.41
C TRP A 3 -4.31 -1.04 38.00
N LYS A 4 -4.37 -0.90 39.33
CA LYS A 4 -5.42 -0.11 39.99
C LYS A 4 -5.18 1.40 39.97
N ASN A 5 -3.94 1.83 39.76
CA ASN A 5 -3.53 3.23 39.85
C ASN A 5 -2.79 3.61 38.57
N ILE A 6 -3.54 3.99 37.54
CA ILE A 6 -3.00 4.44 36.25
C ILE A 6 -3.38 5.91 36.11
N GLU A 7 -2.40 6.76 35.85
CA GLU A 7 -2.56 8.18 35.56
C GLU A 7 -2.44 8.40 34.05
N ILE A 8 -3.52 8.87 33.44
CA ILE A 8 -3.60 9.25 32.02
C ILE A 8 -3.80 10.76 31.98
N SER A 9 -2.83 11.51 31.47
CA SER A 9 -2.88 12.98 31.47
C SER A 9 -3.96 13.56 30.56
N ASP A 10 -4.33 12.80 29.53
CA ASP A 10 -5.31 13.10 28.47
C ASP A 10 -6.58 12.23 28.59
N ASP A 11 -6.96 11.86 29.83
CA ASP A 11 -8.19 11.11 30.08
C ASP A 11 -9.44 11.94 29.73
N GLU A 12 -10.07 11.61 28.60
CA GLU A 12 -11.29 12.27 28.09
C GLU A 12 -12.54 11.97 28.93
N ASP A 13 -12.51 10.95 29.79
CA ASP A 13 -13.61 10.62 30.69
C ASP A 13 -13.57 11.45 32.00
N ASP A 14 -12.39 11.98 32.39
CA ASP A 14 -12.21 12.83 33.58
C ASP A 14 -12.14 14.32 33.21
N THR A 15 -13.29 14.84 32.78
CA THR A 15 -13.47 16.22 32.31
C THR A 15 -14.58 16.94 33.07
N HIS A 16 -14.64 18.26 32.95
CA HIS A 16 -15.68 19.08 33.59
C HIS A 16 -16.24 20.09 32.60
N PRO A 17 -17.58 20.28 32.49
CA PRO A 17 -18.20 21.17 31.50
C PRO A 17 -17.71 22.62 31.51
N ASN A 18 -17.15 23.08 32.63
CA ASN A 18 -16.66 24.44 32.82
C ASN A 18 -15.12 24.58 32.69
N ILE A 19 -14.40 23.52 32.35
CA ILE A 19 -12.94 23.54 32.23
C ILE A 19 -12.55 23.23 30.78
N ASP A 20 -11.64 24.03 30.24
CA ASP A 20 -11.07 23.81 28.91
C ASP A 20 -10.16 22.56 28.91
N THR A 21 -10.63 21.49 28.29
CA THR A 21 -9.97 20.18 28.28
C THR A 21 -8.56 20.18 27.68
N PRO A 22 -8.31 20.81 26.51
CA PRO A 22 -6.97 20.90 25.94
C PRO A 22 -5.95 21.55 26.88
N SER A 23 -6.33 22.63 27.57
CA SER A 23 -5.48 23.29 28.56
C SER A 23 -5.27 22.42 29.81
N LEU A 24 -6.33 21.74 30.26
CA LEU A 24 -6.27 20.82 31.39
C LEU A 24 -5.32 19.65 31.14
N PHE A 25 -5.36 19.02 29.97
CA PHE A 25 -4.48 17.89 29.64
C PHE A 25 -3.00 18.28 29.61
N ARG A 26 -2.69 19.46 29.04
CA ARG A 26 -1.34 20.01 29.08
C ARG A 26 -0.88 20.29 30.50
N TRP A 27 -1.76 20.85 31.33
CA TRP A 27 -1.45 21.12 32.73
C TRP A 27 -1.23 19.83 33.53
N ARG A 28 -2.09 18.81 33.36
CA ARG A 28 -1.91 17.47 33.97
C ARG A 28 -0.59 16.84 33.54
N HIS A 29 -0.25 16.91 32.26
CA HIS A 29 1.04 16.44 31.73
C HIS A 29 2.21 17.18 32.38
N GLN A 30 2.16 18.51 32.45
CA GLN A 30 3.21 19.33 33.05
C GLN A 30 3.40 19.00 34.53
N ALA A 31 2.30 18.95 35.30
CA ALA A 31 2.33 18.60 36.72
C ALA A 31 2.90 17.19 36.95
N ARG A 32 2.64 16.24 36.04
CA ARG A 32 3.21 14.89 36.10
C ARG A 32 4.71 14.90 35.84
N VAL A 33 5.18 15.62 34.83
CA VAL A 33 6.60 15.77 34.52
C VAL A 33 7.33 16.40 35.71
N GLU A 34 6.80 17.48 36.27
CA GLU A 34 7.36 18.15 37.45
C GLU A 34 7.47 17.21 38.66
N ARG A 35 6.42 16.43 38.96
CA ARG A 35 6.47 15.44 40.06
C ARG A 35 7.53 14.37 39.83
N MET A 36 7.73 13.91 38.60
CA MET A 36 8.77 12.93 38.27
C MET A 36 10.17 13.55 38.39
N GLU A 37 10.36 14.79 37.91
CA GLU A 37 11.62 15.51 38.05
C GLU A 37 12.01 15.77 39.51
N GLU A 38 11.06 16.15 40.35
CA GLU A 38 11.29 16.33 41.79
C GLU A 38 11.68 15.02 42.47
N MET A 39 11.00 13.93 42.13
CA MET A 39 11.31 12.60 42.66
C MET A 39 12.71 12.14 42.21
N ASP A 40 13.09 12.39 40.96
CA ASP A 40 14.41 12.05 40.45
C ASP A 40 15.52 12.89 41.10
N LYS A 41 15.27 14.18 41.37
CA LYS A 41 16.16 15.04 42.17
C LYS A 41 16.34 14.53 43.59
N GLU A 42 15.24 14.16 44.28
CA GLU A 42 15.28 13.60 45.65
C GLU A 42 16.14 12.32 45.68
N LYS A 43 15.98 11.43 44.70
CA LYS A 43 16.79 10.20 44.58
C LYS A 43 18.27 10.48 44.36
N GLU A 44 18.61 11.40 43.46
CA GLU A 44 20.00 11.73 43.17
C GLU A 44 20.70 12.42 44.36
N GLU A 45 20.00 13.29 45.09
CA GLU A 45 20.52 13.86 46.34
C GLU A 45 20.77 12.78 47.41
N MET A 46 19.83 11.85 47.56
CA MET A 46 19.97 10.73 48.50
C MET A 46 21.13 9.82 48.16
N LYS A 47 21.33 9.53 46.87
CA LYS A 47 22.47 8.76 46.36
C LYS A 47 23.80 9.45 46.67
N LYS A 48 23.90 10.78 46.48
CA LYS A 48 25.09 11.56 46.85
C LYS A 48 25.36 11.53 48.36
N LYS A 49 24.32 11.68 49.19
CA LYS A 49 24.44 11.57 50.66
C LYS A 49 24.92 10.18 51.07
N ARG A 50 24.40 9.11 50.47
CA ARG A 50 24.83 7.73 50.73
C ARG A 50 26.30 7.52 50.42
N GLN A 51 26.75 8.00 49.26
CA GLN A 51 28.16 7.94 48.85
C GLN A 51 29.07 8.70 49.82
N SER A 52 28.67 9.89 50.27
CA SER A 52 29.43 10.68 51.24
C SER A 52 29.55 10.01 52.60
N ILE A 53 28.44 9.46 53.14
CA ILE A 53 28.44 8.70 54.39
C ILE A 53 29.33 7.46 54.27
N GLN A 54 29.23 6.74 53.15
CA GLN A 54 30.05 5.54 52.92
C GLN A 54 31.55 5.86 52.86
N ALA A 55 31.93 6.97 52.20
CA ALA A 55 33.32 7.44 52.17
C ALA A 55 33.82 7.84 53.56
N ARG A 56 33.03 8.59 54.35
CA ARG A 56 33.36 8.97 55.74
C ARG A 56 33.50 7.74 56.63
N LEU A 57 32.64 6.74 56.46
CA LEU A 57 32.67 5.50 57.23
C LEU A 57 33.95 4.70 56.94
N LEU A 58 34.38 4.63 55.67
CA LEU A 58 35.64 3.99 55.28
C LEU A 58 36.86 4.73 55.86
N ASP A 59 36.91 6.05 55.74
CA ASP A 59 38.00 6.88 56.29
C ASP A 59 38.15 6.69 57.80
N VAL A 60 37.06 6.78 58.56
CA VAL A 60 37.09 6.62 60.02
C VAL A 60 37.50 5.19 60.42
N LYS A 61 37.03 4.16 59.69
CA LYS A 61 37.48 2.77 59.94
C LYS A 61 38.98 2.59 59.67
N GLU A 62 39.50 3.22 58.62
CA GLU A 62 40.93 3.17 58.30
C GLU A 62 41.78 3.89 59.36
N ARG A 63 41.33 5.06 59.84
CA ARG A 63 41.98 5.83 60.92
C ARG A 63 42.00 5.06 62.25
N ILE A 64 40.92 4.34 62.56
CA ILE A 64 40.87 3.42 63.72
C ILE A 64 41.85 2.26 63.54
N GLY A 65 41.92 1.65 62.34
CA GLY A 65 42.85 0.55 62.04
C GLY A 65 44.33 0.95 62.13
N LYS A 66 44.65 2.19 61.74
CA LYS A 66 46.00 2.78 61.82
C LYS A 66 46.39 3.30 63.22
N LYS A 67 45.46 3.31 64.18
CA LYS A 67 45.62 3.91 65.53
C LYS A 67 46.09 5.37 65.49
N ASP A 68 45.63 6.13 64.51
CA ASP A 68 46.07 7.50 64.27
C ASP A 68 45.02 8.50 64.80
N GLY A 69 45.10 8.83 66.09
CA GLY A 69 44.22 9.78 66.78
C GLY A 69 43.68 9.32 68.14
N ASP A 70 42.79 10.13 68.74
CA ASP A 70 42.09 9.81 69.99
C ASP A 70 41.00 8.75 69.74
N GLU A 71 41.22 7.55 70.26
CA GLU A 71 40.36 6.38 70.06
C GLU A 71 38.93 6.61 70.57
N ALA A 72 38.76 7.41 71.63
CA ALA A 72 37.45 7.76 72.18
C ALA A 72 36.69 8.71 71.25
N ALA A 73 37.38 9.65 70.61
CA ALA A 73 36.80 10.58 69.64
C ALA A 73 36.39 9.85 68.35
N LEU A 74 37.24 8.97 67.83
CA LEU A 74 36.97 8.20 66.62
C LEU A 74 35.80 7.21 66.78
N LYS A 75 35.67 6.55 67.94
CA LYS A 75 34.51 5.69 68.26
C LYS A 75 33.21 6.49 68.31
N LYS A 76 33.22 7.69 68.89
CA LYS A 76 32.05 8.58 68.94
C LYS A 76 31.67 9.11 67.55
N GLU A 77 32.65 9.35 66.69
CA GLU A 77 32.42 9.75 65.30
C GLU A 77 31.88 8.61 64.44
N LEU A 78 32.36 7.39 64.65
CA LEU A 78 31.81 6.18 64.03
C LEU A 78 30.33 5.99 64.42
N GLU A 79 29.99 6.12 65.70
CA GLU A 79 28.61 6.00 66.19
C GLU A 79 27.69 7.08 65.58
N LYS A 80 28.18 8.31 65.38
CA LYS A 80 27.45 9.36 64.68
C LYS A 80 27.19 9.00 63.21
N ILE A 81 28.21 8.54 62.49
CA ILE A 81 28.09 8.14 61.07
C ILE A 81 27.13 6.94 60.93
N GLU A 82 27.15 5.99 61.88
CA GLU A 82 26.21 4.87 61.89
C GLU A 82 24.76 5.33 62.14
N ASN A 83 24.55 6.30 63.03
CA ASN A 83 23.22 6.88 63.25
C ASN A 83 22.73 7.70 62.05
N GLU A 84 23.61 8.46 61.40
CA GLU A 84 23.32 9.15 60.13
C GLU A 84 22.97 8.14 59.02
N GLY A 85 23.68 7.00 58.95
CA GLY A 85 23.38 5.92 58.01
C GLY A 85 22.02 5.27 58.24
N LYS A 86 21.66 4.99 59.50
CA LYS A 86 20.34 4.43 59.86
C LYS A 86 19.20 5.39 59.49
N GLU A 87 19.40 6.69 59.67
CA GLU A 87 18.41 7.69 59.27
C GLU A 87 18.29 7.78 57.74
N LEU A 88 19.41 7.70 57.03
CA LEU A 88 19.42 7.63 55.57
C LEU A 88 18.68 6.40 55.04
N ASP A 89 18.87 5.23 55.66
CA ASP A 89 18.14 4.00 55.32
C ASP A 89 16.63 4.14 55.54
N ARG A 90 16.18 4.88 56.57
CA ARG A 90 14.76 5.18 56.78
C ARG A 90 14.20 6.03 55.65
N ILE A 91 14.89 7.10 55.29
CA ILE A 91 14.49 8.01 54.21
C ILE A 91 14.45 7.26 52.86
N GLU A 92 15.43 6.41 52.57
CA GLU A 92 15.46 5.60 51.34
C GLU A 92 14.28 4.60 51.29
N ASN A 93 13.96 3.96 52.41
CA ASN A 93 12.78 3.10 52.50
C ASN A 93 11.47 3.87 52.26
N ASP A 94 11.39 5.11 52.70
CA ASP A 94 10.21 5.95 52.47
C ASP A 94 10.11 6.41 51.01
N ILE A 95 11.23 6.72 50.35
CA ILE A 95 11.27 6.97 48.89
C ILE A 95 10.83 5.72 48.12
N LEU A 96 11.30 4.54 48.49
CA LEU A 96 10.88 3.29 47.85
C LEU A 96 9.38 3.02 48.04
N LYS A 97 8.80 3.39 49.19
CA LYS A 97 7.35 3.34 49.39
C LYS A 97 6.63 4.37 48.54
N LYS A 98 7.17 5.57 48.35
CA LYS A 98 6.63 6.59 47.44
C LYS A 98 6.61 6.05 46.00
N GLU A 99 7.72 5.50 45.51
CA GLU A 99 7.80 4.86 44.18
C GLU A 99 6.79 3.72 43.99
N LYS A 100 6.57 2.88 45.01
CA LYS A 100 5.56 1.82 44.92
C LYS A 100 4.13 2.35 44.85
N LYS A 101 3.89 3.57 45.34
CA LYS A 101 2.59 4.25 45.34
C LYS A 101 2.40 5.13 44.11
N THR A 102 3.46 5.51 43.40
CA THR A 102 3.34 6.37 42.22
C THR A 102 2.45 5.70 41.18
N PRO A 103 1.51 6.44 40.58
CA PRO A 103 0.67 5.91 39.51
C PRO A 103 1.49 5.41 38.32
N TRP A 104 0.97 4.38 37.66
CA TRP A 104 1.46 3.94 36.36
C TRP A 104 1.12 4.98 35.31
N ASN A 105 2.07 5.32 34.44
CA ASN A 105 1.89 6.23 33.33
C ASN A 105 2.68 5.73 32.11
N VAL A 106 2.61 6.43 30.99
CA VAL A 106 3.28 6.01 29.73
C VAL A 106 4.78 5.75 29.88
N ASP A 107 5.45 6.47 30.79
CA ASP A 107 6.90 6.38 31.02
C ASP A 107 7.28 5.24 31.98
N THR A 108 6.35 4.81 32.85
CA THR A 108 6.59 3.75 33.84
C THR A 108 6.04 2.40 33.43
N ILE A 109 4.99 2.36 32.59
CA ILE A 109 4.32 1.12 32.15
C ILE A 109 5.21 0.31 31.21
N SER A 110 5.89 0.97 30.26
CA SER A 110 6.66 0.28 29.24
C SER A 110 7.77 1.17 28.66
N LYS A 111 8.68 0.54 27.91
CA LYS A 111 9.68 1.23 27.09
C LYS A 111 9.54 0.75 25.65
N PRO A 112 9.89 1.58 24.65
CA PRO A 112 9.89 1.12 23.26
C PRO A 112 10.81 -0.11 23.10
N GLY A 113 10.21 -1.26 22.79
CA GLY A 113 10.95 -2.52 22.60
C GLY A 113 11.46 -2.70 21.18
N PHE A 114 10.68 -2.25 20.20
CA PHE A 114 11.00 -2.32 18.78
C PHE A 114 10.24 -1.24 18.03
N GLU A 115 10.95 -0.46 17.20
CA GLU A 115 10.37 0.55 16.34
C GLU A 115 10.85 0.32 14.91
N LYS A 116 9.92 0.15 13.97
CA LYS A 116 10.22 0.03 12.54
C LYS A 116 9.18 0.77 11.72
N THR A 117 9.63 1.79 11.00
CA THR A 117 8.81 2.51 10.03
C THR A 117 9.10 1.98 8.63
N VAL A 118 8.05 1.59 7.91
CA VAL A 118 8.14 1.21 6.50
C VAL A 118 7.25 2.13 5.70
N ILE A 119 7.86 2.93 4.83
CA ILE A 119 7.13 3.80 3.90
C ILE A 119 6.95 3.05 2.60
N ASN A 120 5.70 2.76 2.23
CA ASN A 120 5.38 2.16 0.95
C ASN A 120 5.47 3.23 -0.17
N LYS A 121 6.68 3.45 -0.67
CA LYS A 121 6.87 4.27 -1.88
C LYS A 121 6.25 3.53 -3.05
N LYS A 122 5.24 4.13 -3.68
CA LYS A 122 4.60 3.55 -4.87
C LYS A 122 5.67 3.30 -5.93
N ALA A 123 5.75 2.08 -6.43
CA ALA A 123 6.58 1.78 -7.59
C ALA A 123 6.05 2.60 -8.77
N GLY A 124 6.94 3.26 -9.50
CA GLY A 124 6.59 3.85 -10.80
C GLY A 124 6.15 2.77 -11.78
N ARG A 125 5.51 3.17 -12.89
CA ARG A 125 5.19 2.23 -13.96
C ARG A 125 6.49 1.53 -14.38
N LYS A 126 6.50 0.18 -14.37
CA LYS A 126 7.63 -0.54 -14.96
C LYS A 126 7.63 -0.20 -16.46
N PRO A 127 8.76 0.22 -17.06
CA PRO A 127 8.83 0.42 -18.50
C PRO A 127 8.35 -0.86 -19.17
N ASP A 128 7.53 -0.73 -20.22
CA ASP A 128 6.98 -1.88 -20.95
C ASP A 128 8.14 -2.84 -21.19
N GLU A 129 8.06 -4.02 -20.55
CA GLU A 129 9.11 -5.02 -20.62
C GLU A 129 9.40 -5.25 -22.11
N ASN A 130 10.68 -5.17 -22.51
CA ASN A 130 11.14 -5.58 -23.84
C ASN A 130 11.00 -7.12 -23.96
N LEU A 131 9.81 -7.65 -23.71
CA LEU A 131 9.42 -9.03 -23.95
C LEU A 131 9.51 -9.26 -25.45
N SER A 132 10.07 -10.41 -25.83
CA SER A 132 10.04 -10.85 -27.22
C SER A 132 8.59 -11.05 -27.69
N GLU A 133 8.37 -11.06 -29.00
CA GLU A 133 7.03 -11.32 -29.55
C GLU A 133 6.49 -12.69 -29.10
N GLU A 134 7.36 -13.69 -28.97
CA GLU A 134 7.01 -15.02 -28.47
C GLU A 134 6.55 -15.01 -27.02
N GLU A 135 7.22 -14.26 -26.14
CA GLU A 135 6.83 -14.15 -24.73
C GLU A 135 5.50 -13.41 -24.57
N ARG A 136 5.26 -12.38 -25.38
CA ARG A 136 3.96 -11.67 -25.43
C ARG A 136 2.84 -12.59 -25.87
N GLU A 137 3.09 -13.44 -26.86
CA GLU A 137 2.10 -14.42 -27.33
C GLU A 137 1.81 -15.48 -26.27
N GLN A 138 2.83 -16.01 -25.59
CA GLN A 138 2.63 -16.96 -24.49
C GLN A 138 1.83 -16.36 -23.33
N ARG A 139 2.18 -15.13 -22.94
CA ARG A 139 1.47 -14.38 -21.91
C ARG A 139 0.02 -14.12 -22.30
N MET A 140 -0.23 -13.77 -23.56
CA MET A 140 -1.58 -13.63 -24.10
C MET A 140 -2.36 -14.95 -24.00
N LYS A 141 -1.78 -16.06 -24.46
CA LYS A 141 -2.42 -17.39 -24.42
C LYS A 141 -2.79 -17.80 -22.99
N GLN A 142 -1.88 -17.59 -22.04
CA GLN A 142 -2.14 -17.87 -20.63
C GLN A 142 -3.23 -16.94 -20.06
N PHE A 143 -3.13 -15.64 -20.33
CA PHE A 143 -4.09 -14.65 -19.85
C PHE A 143 -5.51 -14.96 -20.34
N VAL A 144 -5.66 -15.24 -21.63
CA VAL A 144 -6.95 -15.59 -22.23
C VAL A 144 -7.47 -16.87 -21.59
N LYS A 145 -6.65 -17.92 -21.44
CA LYS A 145 -7.08 -19.19 -20.82
C LYS A 145 -7.66 -19.00 -19.41
N GLU A 146 -7.08 -18.09 -18.62
CA GLU A 146 -7.49 -17.83 -17.24
C GLU A 146 -8.67 -16.83 -17.14
N ASN A 147 -8.72 -15.83 -18.02
CA ASN A 147 -9.59 -14.66 -17.86
C ASN A 147 -10.64 -14.49 -18.97
N GLU A 148 -10.74 -15.39 -19.95
CA GLU A 148 -11.64 -15.26 -21.11
C GLU A 148 -13.08 -14.90 -20.71
N LYS A 149 -13.63 -15.62 -19.73
CA LYS A 149 -15.01 -15.40 -19.26
C LYS A 149 -15.19 -13.99 -18.68
N LEU A 150 -14.21 -13.52 -17.93
CA LEU A 150 -14.23 -12.19 -17.32
C LEU A 150 -14.05 -11.10 -18.39
N CYS A 151 -13.19 -11.31 -19.39
CA CYS A 151 -13.05 -10.39 -20.53
C CYS A 151 -14.35 -10.26 -21.33
N LYS A 152 -15.04 -11.37 -21.60
CA LYS A 152 -16.36 -11.35 -22.25
C LYS A 152 -17.40 -10.64 -21.39
N GLN A 153 -17.45 -10.92 -20.08
CA GLN A 153 -18.35 -10.24 -19.16
C GLN A 153 -18.14 -8.72 -19.17
N TYR A 154 -16.89 -8.26 -19.07
CA TYR A 154 -16.55 -6.84 -19.18
C TYR A 154 -17.00 -6.25 -20.53
N GLY A 155 -16.70 -6.93 -21.64
CA GLY A 155 -17.07 -6.46 -22.97
C GLY A 155 -18.59 -6.39 -23.22
N MET A 156 -19.41 -7.07 -22.41
CA MET A 156 -20.87 -6.98 -22.45
C MET A 156 -21.43 -5.83 -21.60
N LEU A 157 -20.63 -5.18 -20.76
CA LEU A 157 -21.07 -4.04 -19.95
C LEU A 157 -21.28 -2.79 -20.81
N ARG A 158 -22.05 -1.82 -20.30
CA ARG A 158 -22.29 -0.53 -20.98
C ARG A 158 -22.28 0.66 -20.05
N LYS A 159 -22.96 0.55 -18.92
CA LYS A 159 -23.02 1.62 -17.93
C LYS A 159 -21.64 1.77 -17.30
N TYR A 160 -21.17 3.02 -17.26
CA TYR A 160 -19.85 3.34 -16.71
C TYR A 160 -19.69 2.91 -15.25
N ASP A 161 -20.74 3.02 -14.44
CA ASP A 161 -20.68 2.60 -13.02
C ASP A 161 -20.53 1.08 -12.88
N ASP A 162 -21.20 0.31 -13.73
CA ASP A 162 -21.07 -1.16 -13.75
C ASP A 162 -19.69 -1.57 -14.24
N SER A 163 -19.19 -0.96 -15.33
CA SER A 163 -17.82 -1.19 -15.84
C SER A 163 -16.76 -0.81 -14.80
N LYS A 164 -16.95 0.29 -14.08
CA LYS A 164 -16.05 0.73 -13.00
C LYS A 164 -16.02 -0.28 -11.86
N ARG A 165 -17.19 -0.69 -11.35
CA ARG A 165 -17.28 -1.67 -10.25
C ARG A 165 -16.64 -2.99 -10.65
N PHE A 166 -16.95 -3.48 -11.85
CA PHE A 166 -16.41 -4.74 -12.36
C PHE A 166 -14.88 -4.70 -12.48
N LEU A 167 -14.29 -3.64 -13.02
CA LEU A 167 -12.84 -3.51 -13.11
C LEU A 167 -12.16 -3.30 -11.74
N GLN A 168 -12.85 -2.71 -10.77
CA GLN A 168 -12.34 -2.60 -9.39
C GLN A 168 -12.32 -3.96 -8.67
N GLU A 169 -13.30 -4.83 -8.94
CA GLU A 169 -13.32 -6.21 -8.44
C GLU A 169 -12.32 -7.10 -9.17
N HIS A 170 -12.04 -6.81 -10.45
CA HIS A 170 -11.17 -7.59 -11.33
C HIS A 170 -10.01 -6.76 -11.91
N LEU A 171 -9.17 -6.19 -11.04
CA LEU A 171 -8.05 -5.32 -11.42
C LEU A 171 -7.05 -6.00 -12.38
N GLN A 172 -6.96 -7.32 -12.38
CA GLN A 172 -6.11 -8.07 -13.30
C GLN A 172 -6.48 -7.88 -14.78
N LEU A 173 -7.73 -7.49 -15.07
CA LEU A 173 -8.19 -7.24 -16.44
C LEU A 173 -7.73 -5.89 -16.99
N VAL A 174 -7.23 -5.00 -16.13
CA VAL A 174 -6.77 -3.66 -16.55
C VAL A 174 -5.34 -3.76 -17.08
N CYS A 175 -5.22 -4.30 -18.30
CA CYS A 175 -3.96 -4.57 -18.97
C CYS A 175 -4.14 -4.57 -20.50
N ASP A 176 -3.02 -4.48 -21.23
CA ASP A 176 -2.99 -4.51 -22.70
C ASP A 176 -3.56 -5.82 -23.27
N GLU A 177 -3.42 -6.94 -22.55
CA GLU A 177 -3.94 -8.23 -23.00
C GLU A 177 -5.46 -8.25 -23.12
N THR A 178 -6.18 -7.63 -22.18
CA THR A 178 -7.64 -7.49 -22.28
C THR A 178 -8.03 -6.62 -23.48
N ALA A 179 -7.33 -5.51 -23.72
CA ALA A 179 -7.62 -4.65 -24.86
C ALA A 179 -7.44 -5.41 -26.19
N ASN A 180 -6.32 -6.13 -26.33
CA ASN A 180 -6.03 -6.96 -27.50
C ASN A 180 -7.05 -8.10 -27.69
N TYR A 181 -7.46 -8.77 -26.61
CA TYR A 181 -8.50 -9.79 -26.67
C TYR A 181 -9.83 -9.21 -27.18
N LEU A 182 -10.25 -8.05 -26.67
CA LEU A 182 -11.49 -7.39 -27.10
C LEU A 182 -11.44 -6.95 -28.57
N VAL A 183 -10.27 -6.54 -29.08
CA VAL A 183 -10.05 -6.25 -30.51
C VAL A 183 -10.29 -7.51 -31.34
N ILE A 184 -9.64 -8.62 -30.99
CA ILE A 184 -9.78 -9.90 -31.72
C ILE A 184 -11.24 -10.37 -31.67
N TRP A 185 -11.87 -10.29 -30.50
CA TRP A 185 -13.26 -10.68 -30.35
C TRP A 185 -14.20 -9.81 -31.19
N SER A 186 -13.95 -8.50 -31.27
CA SER A 186 -14.72 -7.59 -32.12
C SER A 186 -14.60 -7.95 -33.62
N ILE A 187 -13.41 -8.35 -34.08
CA ILE A 187 -13.20 -8.82 -35.46
C ILE A 187 -13.98 -10.10 -35.72
N ASN A 188 -13.90 -11.08 -34.81
CA ASN A 188 -14.62 -12.36 -34.97
C ASN A 188 -16.14 -12.14 -34.99
N LEU A 189 -16.67 -11.25 -34.15
CA LEU A 189 -18.09 -10.90 -34.15
C LEU A 189 -18.53 -10.26 -35.48
N GLU A 190 -17.68 -9.43 -36.08
CA GLU A 190 -17.96 -8.83 -37.38
C GLU A 190 -17.93 -9.88 -38.50
N MET A 191 -17.01 -10.84 -38.45
CA MET A 191 -16.98 -11.98 -39.38
C MET A 191 -18.20 -12.91 -39.24
N GLU A 192 -18.76 -13.00 -38.03
CA GLU A 192 -20.02 -13.73 -37.75
C GLU A 192 -21.29 -12.90 -38.06
N GLU A 193 -21.17 -11.74 -38.71
CA GLU A 193 -22.27 -10.82 -39.04
C GLU A 193 -23.02 -10.25 -37.81
N LYS A 194 -22.41 -10.30 -36.62
CA LYS A 194 -22.98 -9.79 -35.35
C LYS A 194 -22.60 -8.32 -35.12
N HIS A 195 -22.98 -7.45 -36.04
CA HIS A 195 -22.58 -6.04 -36.06
C HIS A 195 -22.96 -5.25 -34.80
N GLU A 196 -24.16 -5.46 -34.25
CA GLU A 196 -24.61 -4.76 -33.05
C GLU A 196 -23.78 -5.15 -31.81
N LEU A 197 -23.47 -6.44 -31.68
CA LEU A 197 -22.66 -6.94 -30.57
C LEU A 197 -21.21 -6.48 -30.70
N MET A 198 -20.64 -6.49 -31.92
CA MET A 198 -19.34 -5.90 -32.20
C MET A 198 -19.30 -4.43 -31.77
N ALA A 199 -20.31 -3.65 -32.16
CA ALA A 199 -20.38 -2.23 -31.81
C ALA A 199 -20.44 -1.96 -30.30
N HIS A 200 -21.00 -2.91 -29.54
CA HIS A 200 -21.06 -2.87 -28.09
C HIS A 200 -19.72 -3.20 -27.44
N VAL A 201 -19.08 -4.29 -27.88
CA VAL A 201 -17.75 -4.72 -27.41
C VAL A 201 -16.68 -3.67 -27.74
N ALA A 202 -16.76 -3.06 -28.92
CA ALA A 202 -15.89 -1.99 -29.37
C ALA A 202 -15.86 -0.80 -28.40
N HIS A 203 -17.02 -0.44 -27.82
CA HIS A 203 -17.09 0.63 -26.82
C HIS A 203 -16.26 0.28 -25.56
N GLN A 204 -16.40 -0.93 -25.03
CA GLN A 204 -15.64 -1.37 -23.85
C GLN A 204 -14.14 -1.51 -24.15
N CYS A 205 -13.79 -1.89 -25.38
CA CYS A 205 -12.41 -1.92 -25.86
C CYS A 205 -11.78 -0.52 -25.81
N ILE A 206 -12.47 0.49 -26.33
CA ILE A 206 -11.98 1.88 -26.27
C ILE A 206 -11.91 2.41 -24.83
N CYS A 207 -12.88 2.08 -23.97
CA CYS A 207 -12.76 2.41 -22.54
C CYS A 207 -11.47 1.84 -21.92
N MET A 208 -11.13 0.58 -22.23
CA MET A 208 -9.89 -0.03 -21.73
C MET A 208 -8.64 0.67 -22.29
N GLN A 209 -8.61 0.95 -23.60
CA GLN A 209 -7.49 1.66 -24.23
C GLN A 209 -7.27 3.05 -23.62
N TYR A 210 -8.34 3.80 -23.34
CA TYR A 210 -8.23 5.10 -22.68
C TYR A 210 -7.71 5.00 -21.25
N ILE A 211 -8.07 3.95 -20.50
CA ILE A 211 -7.50 3.72 -19.15
C ILE A 211 -5.98 3.48 -19.25
N LEU A 212 -5.55 2.65 -20.21
CA LEU A 212 -4.12 2.37 -20.45
C LEU A 212 -3.37 3.63 -20.91
N GLU A 213 -3.98 4.45 -21.78
CA GLU A 213 -3.40 5.70 -22.26
C GLU A 213 -3.28 6.75 -21.14
N LEU A 214 -4.32 6.89 -20.31
CA LEU A 214 -4.27 7.77 -19.14
C LEU A 214 -3.15 7.35 -18.18
N ALA A 215 -2.93 6.04 -18.02
CA ALA A 215 -1.85 5.50 -17.21
C ALA A 215 -0.46 5.79 -17.80
N LYS A 216 -0.32 5.76 -19.13
CA LYS A 216 0.91 6.19 -19.83
C LYS A 216 1.20 7.66 -19.58
N GLN A 217 0.19 8.52 -19.73
CA GLN A 217 0.34 9.97 -19.55
C GLN A 217 0.70 10.38 -18.11
N LEU A 218 0.18 9.66 -17.12
CA LEU A 218 0.40 9.95 -15.71
C LEU A 218 1.58 9.20 -15.08
N ASP A 219 2.25 8.32 -15.85
CA ASP A 219 3.33 7.44 -15.39
C ASP A 219 2.97 6.61 -14.13
N VAL A 220 1.74 6.08 -14.12
CA VAL A 220 1.22 5.25 -13.03
C VAL A 220 0.71 3.91 -13.55
N ASP A 221 0.54 2.95 -12.65
CA ASP A 221 -0.09 1.68 -12.96
C ASP A 221 -1.55 1.90 -13.47
N PRO A 222 -1.96 1.29 -14.60
CA PRO A 222 -3.31 1.44 -15.14
C PRO A 222 -4.44 1.08 -14.17
N ARG A 223 -4.20 0.16 -13.24
CA ARG A 223 -5.17 -0.26 -12.21
C ARG A 223 -5.53 0.88 -11.28
N ALA A 224 -4.62 1.84 -11.06
CA ALA A 224 -4.89 3.04 -10.27
C ALA A 224 -5.71 4.09 -11.03
N CYS A 225 -5.77 4.01 -12.37
CA CYS A 225 -6.44 4.99 -13.22
C CYS A 225 -7.92 4.70 -13.48
N VAL A 226 -8.41 3.48 -13.19
CA VAL A 226 -9.79 3.04 -13.48
C VAL A 226 -10.83 4.03 -12.95
N SER A 227 -10.76 4.35 -11.66
CA SER A 227 -11.71 5.26 -11.02
C SER A 227 -11.67 6.67 -11.61
N SER A 228 -10.46 7.15 -11.91
CA SER A 228 -10.22 8.48 -12.47
C SER A 228 -10.78 8.60 -13.88
N PHE A 229 -10.61 7.58 -14.72
CA PHE A 229 -11.16 7.55 -16.07
C PHE A 229 -12.69 7.63 -16.06
N PHE A 230 -13.36 6.72 -15.34
CA PHE A 230 -14.83 6.69 -15.34
C PHE A 230 -15.47 7.93 -14.70
N SER A 231 -14.81 8.55 -13.72
CA SER A 231 -15.28 9.82 -13.15
C SER A 231 -15.14 10.95 -14.17
N LYS A 232 -13.99 11.03 -14.87
CA LYS A 232 -13.73 12.06 -15.89
C LYS A 232 -14.67 11.93 -17.09
N ILE A 233 -14.91 10.73 -17.62
CA ILE A 233 -15.77 10.56 -18.80
C ILE A 233 -17.24 10.92 -18.52
N GLN A 234 -17.71 10.71 -17.29
CA GLN A 234 -19.07 11.09 -16.86
C GLN A 234 -19.22 12.60 -16.68
N SER A 235 -18.17 13.30 -16.25
CA SER A 235 -18.19 14.75 -15.98
C SER A 235 -17.44 15.59 -17.01
N CYS A 236 -17.13 15.05 -18.19
CA CYS A 236 -16.35 15.74 -19.21
C CYS A 236 -17.18 16.78 -19.98
N LEU A 237 -16.50 17.77 -20.56
CA LEU A 237 -17.13 18.73 -21.46
C LEU A 237 -17.63 18.04 -22.74
N PRO A 238 -18.69 18.54 -23.39
CA PRO A 238 -19.27 17.94 -24.59
C PRO A 238 -18.26 17.68 -25.71
N GLU A 239 -17.24 18.52 -25.87
CA GLU A 239 -16.21 18.40 -26.89
C GLU A 239 -15.34 17.15 -26.68
N TYR A 240 -14.94 16.85 -25.44
CA TYR A 240 -14.18 15.64 -25.11
C TYR A 240 -15.01 14.38 -25.32
N ARG A 241 -16.31 14.45 -25.01
CA ARG A 241 -17.24 13.35 -25.29
C ARG A 241 -17.37 13.08 -26.78
N GLN A 242 -17.47 14.12 -27.60
CA GLN A 242 -17.51 13.97 -29.06
C GLN A 242 -16.24 13.34 -29.61
N GLN A 243 -15.06 13.74 -29.09
CA GLN A 243 -13.80 13.12 -29.49
C GLN A 243 -13.79 11.62 -29.16
N PHE A 244 -14.24 11.25 -27.95
CA PHE A 244 -14.36 9.85 -27.53
C PHE A 244 -15.32 9.06 -28.42
N GLU A 245 -16.48 9.63 -28.76
CA GLU A 245 -17.45 9.00 -29.67
C GLU A 245 -16.90 8.87 -31.10
N SER A 246 -16.12 9.84 -31.57
CA SER A 246 -15.41 9.79 -32.85
C SER A 246 -14.35 8.68 -32.89
N GLU A 247 -13.58 8.50 -31.82
CA GLU A 247 -12.60 7.41 -31.70
C GLU A 247 -13.29 6.03 -31.73
N ILE A 248 -14.43 5.89 -31.05
CA ILE A 248 -15.22 4.66 -31.13
C ILE A 248 -15.68 4.39 -32.57
N LYS A 249 -16.15 5.43 -33.27
CA LYS A 249 -16.59 5.27 -34.67
C LYS A 249 -15.44 4.85 -35.57
N GLY A 250 -14.30 5.55 -35.49
CA GLY A 250 -13.10 5.21 -36.25
C GLY A 250 -12.58 3.81 -35.93
N PHE A 251 -12.68 3.38 -34.67
CA PHE A 251 -12.33 2.01 -34.29
C PHE A 251 -13.25 0.96 -34.93
N LYS A 252 -14.57 1.19 -34.93
CA LYS A 252 -15.52 0.29 -35.61
C LYS A 252 -15.21 0.16 -37.09
N GLU A 253 -14.97 1.28 -37.78
CA GLU A 253 -14.61 1.28 -39.20
C GLU A 253 -13.33 0.46 -39.48
N ARG A 254 -12.32 0.57 -38.61
CA ARG A 254 -11.10 -0.25 -38.68
C ARG A 254 -11.38 -1.74 -38.48
N ILE A 255 -12.27 -2.11 -37.56
CA ILE A 255 -12.67 -3.50 -37.33
C ILE A 255 -13.39 -4.07 -38.54
N GLN A 256 -14.32 -3.30 -39.13
CA GLN A 256 -15.05 -3.69 -40.34
C GLN A 256 -14.13 -3.95 -41.51
N LYS A 257 -13.21 -3.01 -41.77
CA LYS A 257 -12.21 -3.16 -42.83
C LYS A 257 -11.34 -4.40 -42.60
N ARG A 258 -10.87 -4.62 -41.38
CA ARG A 258 -10.02 -5.77 -41.04
C ARG A 258 -10.76 -7.11 -41.10
N ALA A 259 -12.05 -7.13 -40.80
CA ALA A 259 -12.88 -8.31 -40.96
C ALA A 259 -13.08 -8.64 -42.45
N GLN A 260 -13.33 -7.64 -43.29
CA GLN A 260 -13.43 -7.80 -44.75
C GLN A 260 -12.12 -8.31 -45.36
N GLU A 261 -10.97 -7.75 -44.95
CA GLU A 261 -9.64 -8.22 -45.36
C GLU A 261 -9.43 -9.70 -45.01
N LYS A 262 -9.78 -10.11 -43.77
CA LYS A 262 -9.67 -11.52 -43.35
C LYS A 262 -10.61 -12.46 -44.11
N ILE A 263 -11.83 -12.03 -44.41
CA ILE A 263 -12.77 -12.82 -45.21
C ILE A 263 -12.21 -12.98 -46.63
N ALA A 264 -11.70 -11.90 -47.23
CA ALA A 264 -11.09 -11.95 -48.56
C ALA A 264 -9.85 -12.84 -48.60
N GLU A 265 -8.99 -12.80 -47.57
CA GLU A 265 -7.84 -13.70 -47.43
C GLU A 265 -8.28 -15.17 -47.33
N ALA A 266 -9.31 -15.47 -46.53
CA ALA A 266 -9.84 -16.83 -46.39
C ALA A 266 -10.47 -17.35 -47.69
N VAL A 267 -11.19 -16.49 -48.42
CA VAL A 267 -11.75 -16.84 -49.74
C VAL A 267 -10.65 -17.08 -50.76
N ALA A 268 -9.64 -16.21 -50.83
CA ALA A 268 -8.51 -16.39 -51.74
C ALA A 268 -7.69 -17.66 -51.44
N GLN A 269 -7.53 -18.02 -50.16
CA GLN A 269 -6.90 -19.28 -49.78
C GLN A 269 -7.72 -20.50 -50.21
N ALA A 270 -9.04 -20.48 -49.99
CA ALA A 270 -9.92 -21.54 -50.45
C ALA A 270 -9.93 -21.67 -51.98
N GLU A 271 -9.93 -20.55 -52.71
CA GLU A 271 -9.85 -20.54 -54.18
C GLU A 271 -8.52 -21.12 -54.69
N GLU A 272 -7.39 -20.83 -54.02
CA GLU A 272 -6.09 -21.39 -54.36
C GLU A 272 -5.99 -22.88 -54.02
N GLU A 273 -6.55 -23.33 -52.90
CA GLU A 273 -6.68 -24.77 -52.57
C GLU A 273 -7.54 -25.50 -53.61
N ASP A 274 -8.71 -24.96 -53.96
CA ASP A 274 -9.58 -25.50 -55.02
C ASP A 274 -8.87 -25.50 -56.38
N ARG A 275 -8.03 -24.51 -56.67
CA ARG A 275 -7.21 -24.45 -57.89
C ARG A 275 -6.15 -25.54 -57.88
N GLN A 276 -5.49 -25.76 -56.74
CA GLN A 276 -4.52 -26.84 -56.58
C GLN A 276 -5.15 -28.23 -56.72
N GLU A 277 -6.34 -28.45 -56.18
CA GLU A 277 -7.09 -29.70 -56.36
C GLU A 277 -7.57 -29.92 -57.80
N ARG A 278 -7.83 -28.85 -58.54
CA ARG A 278 -8.22 -28.89 -59.97
C ARG A 278 -7.04 -29.08 -60.92
N MET A 279 -5.79 -28.96 -60.47
CA MET A 279 -4.63 -29.15 -61.34
C MET A 279 -4.54 -30.58 -61.86
N GLY A 280 -4.46 -30.72 -63.19
CA GLY A 280 -4.25 -32.02 -63.84
C GLY A 280 -2.83 -32.57 -63.61
N PRO A 281 -2.54 -33.82 -64.02
CA PRO A 281 -1.23 -34.46 -63.84
C PRO A 281 -0.03 -33.74 -64.50
N GLY A 282 -0.28 -32.68 -65.29
CA GLY A 282 0.72 -31.79 -65.88
C GLY A 282 0.91 -30.44 -65.15
N GLY A 283 0.28 -30.22 -64.00
CA GLY A 283 0.40 -28.98 -63.22
C GLY A 283 -0.25 -27.75 -63.85
N LEU A 284 -1.15 -27.95 -64.82
CA LEU A 284 -1.96 -26.90 -65.43
C LEU A 284 -3.42 -27.09 -65.00
N ASP A 285 -4.09 -25.98 -64.69
CA ASP A 285 -5.53 -25.96 -64.45
C ASP A 285 -6.28 -26.17 -65.78
N PRO A 286 -7.15 -27.20 -65.91
CA PRO A 286 -7.94 -27.44 -67.10
C PRO A 286 -8.79 -26.24 -67.55
N ALA A 287 -9.22 -25.37 -66.62
CA ALA A 287 -9.99 -24.16 -66.94
C ALA A 287 -9.12 -23.10 -67.63
N ASP A 288 -7.91 -22.86 -67.11
CA ASP A 288 -6.93 -21.94 -67.71
C ASP A 288 -6.47 -22.41 -69.10
N VAL A 289 -6.37 -23.72 -69.28
CA VAL A 289 -6.06 -24.31 -70.59
C VAL A 289 -7.24 -24.11 -71.56
N PHE A 290 -8.48 -24.28 -71.13
CA PHE A 290 -9.65 -24.14 -71.99
C PHE A 290 -9.87 -22.69 -72.46
N GLU A 291 -9.64 -21.69 -71.59
CA GLU A 291 -9.74 -20.27 -71.97
C GLU A 291 -8.59 -19.78 -72.86
N SER A 292 -7.45 -20.48 -72.85
CA SER A 292 -6.28 -20.15 -73.69
C SER A 292 -6.24 -20.89 -75.03
N LEU A 293 -7.22 -21.76 -75.31
CA LEU A 293 -7.37 -22.39 -76.62
C LEU A 293 -7.91 -21.38 -77.65
N PRO A 294 -7.29 -21.26 -78.84
CA PRO A 294 -7.72 -20.34 -79.90
C PRO A 294 -9.04 -20.73 -80.58
#